data_AF-A0A3R9Z1V7-F1
#
_entry.id   AF-A0A3R9Z1V7-F1
#
_cell.length_a   1.000
_cell.length_b   1.000
_cell.length_c   1.000
_cell.angle_alpha   90.00
_cell.angle_beta   90.00
_cell.angle_gamma   90.00
#
_symmetry.space_group_name_H-M   'P 1'
#
loop_
_entity.id
_entity.type
_entity.pdbx_description
1 polymer ?
#
loop_
_entity_poly.entity_id
_entity_poly.type
_entity_poly.pdbx_seq_one_letter_code
_entity_poly.pdbx_strand_id
1 'polypeptide(L)'
;MKASPLSSPKQSPWRNPFGIALVAYYLVMVVVGLLIPADILQANAWARDFSDFMASIVPQIDRITALNIKPDVNRFYFSVLWAGNPILFAISLLLVWDGRKRGYAMWTMPLFKAIGLMSVCVAIAVCAQWMYWMEDVTNRQLRLMLGTTLGRSFWASSVYVFGSAVFGAGFVVLVSGWITGYIPRNMKEGAR
;
A
#
# COMPACT_ATOMS: atom_id res chain seq x y z
N MET A 1 34.27 32.72 14.47
CA MET A 1 32.99 32.37 13.81
C MET A 1 33.05 30.90 13.41
N LYS A 2 32.21 30.04 14.01
CA LYS A 2 32.09 28.63 13.60
C LYS A 2 31.26 28.59 12.32
N ALA A 3 31.85 28.09 11.24
CA ALA A 3 31.16 27.88 9.97
C ALA A 3 30.02 26.86 10.18
N SER A 4 28.79 27.25 9.85
CA SER A 4 27.67 26.32 9.73
C SER A 4 28.01 25.27 8.66
N PRO A 5 27.75 23.97 8.91
CA PRO A 5 27.97 22.98 7.88
C PRO A 5 26.97 23.21 6.76
N LEU A 6 27.49 23.39 5.54
CA LEU A 6 26.72 23.43 4.30
C LEU A 6 25.76 22.24 4.27
N SER A 7 24.46 22.52 4.18
CA SER A 7 23.43 21.52 3.95
C SER A 7 23.79 20.71 2.70
N SER A 8 24.04 19.41 2.87
CA SER A 8 24.27 18.47 1.77
C SER A 8 23.15 18.60 0.73
N PRO A 9 23.46 18.59 -0.59
CA PRO A 9 22.46 18.80 -1.62
C PRO A 9 21.37 17.73 -1.48
N LYS A 10 20.11 18.17 -1.27
CA LYS A 10 18.93 17.30 -1.27
C LYS A 10 18.98 16.42 -2.51
N GLN A 11 19.30 15.13 -2.34
CA GLN A 11 19.25 14.16 -3.43
C GLN A 11 17.87 14.23 -4.06
N SER A 12 17.82 14.46 -5.37
CA SER A 12 16.57 14.51 -6.12
C SER A 12 15.74 13.25 -5.83
N PRO A 13 14.43 13.38 -5.52
CA PRO A 13 13.53 12.23 -5.34
C PRO A 13 13.56 11.27 -6.53
N TRP A 14 13.83 11.80 -7.73
CA TRP A 14 13.95 11.07 -9.00
C TRP A 14 15.21 10.21 -9.14
N ARG A 15 16.11 10.19 -8.14
CA ARG A 15 17.25 9.27 -8.10
C ARG A 15 17.00 8.02 -7.23
N ASN A 16 15.83 7.89 -6.63
CA ASN A 16 15.50 6.70 -5.84
C ASN A 16 14.89 5.61 -6.73
N PRO A 17 15.61 4.51 -7.04
CA PRO A 17 15.10 3.45 -7.91
C PRO A 17 13.82 2.81 -7.35
N PHE A 18 13.69 2.72 -6.03
CA PHE A 18 12.49 2.15 -5.39
C PHE A 18 11.30 3.12 -5.40
N GLY A 19 11.57 4.42 -5.35
CA GLY A 19 10.54 5.45 -5.54
C GLY A 19 9.99 5.42 -6.97
N ILE A 20 10.86 5.27 -7.97
CA ILE A 20 10.46 5.09 -9.37
C ILE A 20 9.68 3.79 -9.55
N ALA A 21 10.15 2.68 -8.97
CA ALA A 21 9.45 1.40 -9.03
C ALA A 21 8.04 1.46 -8.42
N LEU A 22 7.87 2.22 -7.32
CA LEU A 22 6.57 2.42 -6.68
C LEU A 22 5.60 3.21 -7.57
N VAL A 23 6.08 4.29 -8.20
CA VAL A 23 5.30 5.08 -9.17
C VAL A 23 4.96 4.23 -10.40
N ALA A 24 5.92 3.47 -10.93
CA ALA A 24 5.71 2.59 -12.07
C ALA A 24 4.67 1.51 -11.77
N TYR A 25 4.76 0.86 -10.61
CA TYR A 25 3.75 -0.10 -10.15
C TYR A 25 2.36 0.53 -10.11
N TYR A 26 2.23 1.73 -9.53
CA TYR A 26 0.95 2.43 -9.46
C TYR A 26 0.39 2.72 -10.87
N LEU A 27 1.22 3.22 -11.78
CA LEU A 27 0.81 3.50 -13.16
C LEU A 27 0.37 2.23 -13.89
N VAL A 28 1.08 1.12 -13.72
CA VAL A 28 0.69 -0.18 -14.29
C VAL A 28 -0.69 -0.59 -13.78
N MET A 29 -0.93 -0.50 -12.47
CA MET A 29 -2.23 -0.86 -11.89
C MET A 29 -3.36 0.05 -12.37
N VAL A 30 -3.11 1.36 -12.51
CA VAL A 30 -4.07 2.29 -13.11
C VAL A 30 -4.40 1.89 -14.54
N VAL A 31 -3.38 1.63 -15.37
CA VAL A 31 -3.56 1.22 -16.77
C VAL A 31 -4.34 -0.09 -16.86
N VAL A 32 -4.03 -1.08 -16.02
CA VAL A 32 -4.82 -2.31 -15.95
C VAL A 32 -6.28 -1.99 -15.64
N GLY A 33 -6.57 -1.17 -14.62
CA GLY A 33 -7.94 -0.78 -14.27
C GLY A 33 -8.70 -0.01 -15.35
N LEU A 34 -7.97 0.69 -16.22
CA LEU A 34 -8.51 1.41 -17.37
C LEU A 34 -8.87 0.50 -18.55
N LEU A 35 -8.13 -0.60 -18.73
CA LEU A 35 -8.22 -1.46 -19.92
C LEU A 35 -9.06 -2.73 -19.71
N ILE A 36 -9.65 -2.95 -18.52
CA ILE A 36 -10.50 -4.11 -18.27
C ILE A 36 -11.82 -4.00 -19.06
N PRO A 37 -12.14 -4.99 -19.93
CA PRO A 37 -13.43 -5.07 -20.61
C PRO A 37 -14.59 -5.21 -19.63
N ALA A 38 -15.76 -4.65 -19.97
CA ALA A 38 -16.94 -4.67 -19.10
C ALA A 38 -17.46 -6.10 -18.81
N ASP A 39 -17.23 -7.01 -19.75
CA ASP A 39 -17.68 -8.39 -19.78
C ASP A 39 -16.55 -9.40 -19.51
N ILE A 40 -15.42 -8.95 -18.94
CA ILE A 40 -14.19 -9.75 -18.77
C ILE A 40 -14.44 -11.14 -18.19
N LEU A 41 -15.29 -11.26 -17.17
CA LEU A 41 -15.60 -12.53 -16.51
C LEU A 41 -16.51 -13.43 -17.37
N GLN A 42 -17.44 -12.83 -18.11
CA GLN A 42 -18.37 -13.57 -18.97
C GLN A 42 -17.64 -14.12 -20.20
N ALA A 43 -16.77 -13.30 -20.79
CA ALA A 43 -16.01 -13.64 -21.98
C ALA A 43 -14.83 -14.58 -21.72
N ASN A 44 -14.30 -14.64 -20.49
CA ASN A 44 -13.06 -15.37 -20.18
C ASN A 44 -13.20 -16.28 -18.95
N ALA A 45 -13.16 -17.59 -19.16
CA ALA A 45 -13.20 -18.58 -18.07
C ALA A 45 -12.01 -18.43 -17.11
N TRP A 46 -10.80 -18.22 -17.64
CA TRP A 46 -9.59 -18.04 -16.81
C TRP A 46 -9.69 -16.84 -15.86
N ALA A 47 -10.36 -15.75 -16.28
CA ALA A 47 -10.51 -14.55 -15.47
C ALA A 47 -11.47 -14.79 -14.30
N ARG A 48 -12.49 -15.63 -14.51
CA ARG A 48 -13.37 -16.11 -13.44
C ARG A 48 -12.60 -16.99 -12.46
N ASP A 49 -11.94 -18.03 -12.95
CA ASP A 49 -11.21 -18.97 -12.10
C ASP A 49 -10.14 -18.26 -11.25
N PHE A 50 -9.41 -17.32 -11.86
CA PHE A 50 -8.46 -16.46 -11.15
C PHE A 50 -9.14 -15.61 -10.07
N SER A 51 -10.26 -14.96 -10.40
CA SER A 51 -10.97 -14.11 -9.45
C SER A 51 -11.58 -14.91 -8.29
N ASP A 52 -12.06 -16.12 -8.55
CA ASP A 52 -12.61 -17.02 -7.55
C ASP A 52 -11.52 -17.56 -6.62
N PHE A 53 -10.36 -17.93 -7.17
CA PHE A 53 -9.18 -18.25 -6.38
C PHE A 53 -8.78 -17.08 -5.47
N MET A 54 -8.68 -15.87 -6.02
CA MET A 54 -8.33 -14.69 -5.24
C MET A 54 -9.37 -14.36 -4.16
N ALA A 55 -10.67 -14.47 -4.47
CA ALA A 55 -11.74 -14.23 -3.51
C ALA A 55 -11.75 -15.25 -2.37
N SER A 56 -11.32 -16.50 -2.61
CA SER A 56 -11.18 -17.51 -1.56
C SER A 56 -10.11 -17.14 -0.51
N ILE A 57 -9.07 -16.41 -0.93
CA ILE A 57 -8.00 -15.92 -0.05
C ILE A 57 -8.37 -14.57 0.56
N VAL A 58 -9.06 -13.74 -0.23
CA VAL A 58 -9.41 -12.36 0.12
C VAL A 58 -10.93 -12.18 0.00
N PRO A 59 -11.71 -12.54 1.05
CA PRO A 59 -13.18 -12.47 1.03
C PRO A 59 -13.75 -11.07 0.77
N GLN A 60 -12.94 -10.02 0.92
CA GLN A 60 -13.33 -8.64 0.60
C GLN A 60 -13.66 -8.44 -0.88
N ILE A 61 -13.09 -9.24 -1.78
CA ILE A 61 -13.35 -9.17 -3.22
C ILE A 61 -14.83 -9.46 -3.50
N ASP A 62 -15.38 -10.51 -2.89
CA ASP A 62 -16.80 -10.86 -3.01
C ASP A 62 -17.71 -9.76 -2.44
N ARG A 63 -17.33 -9.16 -1.31
CA ARG A 63 -18.13 -8.10 -0.67
C ARG A 63 -18.21 -6.84 -1.53
N ILE A 64 -17.11 -6.42 -2.14
CA ILE A 64 -17.13 -5.27 -3.08
C ILE A 64 -17.98 -5.60 -4.30
N THR A 65 -17.92 -6.84 -4.78
CA THR A 65 -18.75 -7.32 -5.89
C THR A 65 -20.25 -7.26 -5.53
N ALA A 66 -20.61 -7.57 -4.29
CA ALA A 66 -21.98 -7.51 -3.78
C ALA A 66 -22.58 -6.09 -3.75
N LEU A 67 -21.76 -5.04 -3.86
CA LEU A 67 -22.25 -3.66 -4.05
C LEU A 67 -22.95 -3.46 -5.40
N ASN A 68 -22.84 -4.42 -6.32
CA ASN A 68 -23.49 -4.45 -7.63
C ASN A 68 -23.19 -3.24 -8.54
N ILE A 69 -22.00 -2.68 -8.39
CA ILE A 69 -21.48 -1.59 -9.23
C ILE A 69 -20.42 -2.20 -10.13
N LYS A 70 -20.71 -2.39 -11.42
CA LYS A 70 -19.80 -3.06 -12.38
C LYS A 70 -19.14 -4.32 -11.78
N PRO A 71 -19.95 -5.30 -11.32
CA PRO A 71 -19.47 -6.40 -10.48
C PRO A 71 -18.33 -7.19 -11.13
N ASP A 72 -18.45 -7.52 -12.42
CA ASP A 72 -17.44 -8.32 -13.13
C ASP A 72 -16.09 -7.62 -13.22
N VAL A 73 -16.12 -6.34 -13.62
CA VAL A 73 -14.92 -5.50 -13.73
C VAL A 73 -14.27 -5.29 -12.37
N ASN A 74 -15.08 -5.03 -11.33
CA ASN A 74 -14.56 -4.77 -10.00
C ASN A 74 -13.97 -6.05 -9.39
N ARG A 75 -14.70 -7.17 -9.44
CA ARG A 75 -14.21 -8.48 -8.94
C ARG A 75 -12.85 -8.82 -9.56
N PHE A 76 -12.72 -8.70 -10.88
CA PHE A 76 -11.46 -8.96 -11.56
C PHE A 76 -10.36 -7.95 -11.18
N TYR A 77 -10.67 -6.65 -11.20
CA TYR A 77 -9.69 -5.61 -10.90
C TYR A 77 -9.13 -5.72 -9.48
N PHE A 78 -10.00 -5.92 -8.48
CA PHE A 78 -9.57 -6.10 -7.09
C PHE A 78 -8.76 -7.39 -6.90
N SER A 79 -9.07 -8.46 -7.65
CA SER A 79 -8.27 -9.68 -7.67
C SER A 79 -6.85 -9.43 -8.18
N VAL A 80 -6.69 -8.68 -9.28
CA VAL A 80 -5.38 -8.31 -9.81
C VAL A 80 -4.59 -7.44 -8.83
N LEU A 81 -5.24 -6.44 -8.23
CA LEU A 81 -4.61 -5.56 -7.25
C LEU A 81 -4.07 -6.34 -6.05
N TRP A 82 -4.84 -7.30 -5.54
CA TRP A 82 -4.41 -8.16 -4.44
C TRP A 82 -3.31 -9.14 -4.84
N ALA A 83 -3.36 -9.69 -6.05
CA ALA A 83 -2.29 -10.55 -6.58
C ALA A 83 -0.96 -9.80 -6.75
N GLY A 84 -1.02 -8.49 -7.08
CA GLY A 84 0.16 -7.62 -7.16
C GLY A 84 0.73 -7.18 -5.81
N ASN A 85 -0.02 -7.37 -4.72
CA ASN A 85 0.33 -6.88 -3.39
C ASN A 85 1.71 -7.35 -2.87
N PRO A 86 2.14 -8.63 -3.07
CA PRO A 86 3.49 -9.05 -2.69
C PRO A 86 4.61 -8.27 -3.38
N ILE A 87 4.43 -7.86 -4.65
CA ILE A 87 5.40 -7.04 -5.38
C ILE A 87 5.44 -5.63 -4.77
N LEU A 88 4.27 -5.05 -4.51
CA LEU A 88 4.17 -3.73 -3.88
C LEU A 88 4.81 -3.73 -2.49
N PHE A 89 4.60 -4.80 -1.71
CA PHE A 89 5.23 -4.99 -0.41
C PHE A 89 6.75 -5.01 -0.52
N ALA A 90 7.32 -5.77 -1.47
CA ALA A 90 8.76 -5.83 -1.68
C ALA A 90 9.35 -4.47 -2.09
N ILE A 91 8.72 -3.76 -3.04
CA ILE A 91 9.12 -2.40 -3.45
C ILE A 91 9.11 -1.45 -2.24
N SER A 92 8.03 -1.50 -1.45
CA SER A 92 7.86 -0.66 -0.27
C SER A 92 8.90 -0.97 0.81
N LEU A 93 9.19 -2.25 1.04
CA LEU A 93 10.18 -2.70 2.00
C LEU A 93 11.57 -2.19 1.62
N LEU A 94 11.95 -2.34 0.35
CA LEU A 94 13.23 -1.84 -0.17
C LEU A 94 13.32 -0.31 -0.10
N LEU A 95 12.21 0.39 -0.38
CA LEU A 95 12.13 1.84 -0.28
C LEU A 95 12.36 2.33 1.16
N VAL A 96 11.65 1.76 2.13
CA VAL A 96 11.80 2.13 3.55
C VAL A 96 13.19 1.73 4.05
N TRP A 97 13.69 0.56 3.63
CA TRP A 97 15.02 0.08 3.97
C TRP A 97 16.13 0.99 3.42
N ASP A 98 16.07 1.44 2.16
CA ASP A 98 17.04 2.41 1.62
C ASP A 98 16.96 3.75 2.37
N GLY A 99 15.77 4.11 2.84
CA GLY A 99 15.54 5.25 3.73
C GLY A 99 16.40 5.25 4.99
N ARG A 100 16.91 4.10 5.46
CA ARG A 100 17.86 4.01 6.59
C ARG A 100 19.12 4.83 6.37
N LYS A 101 19.59 4.91 5.12
CA LYS A 101 20.81 5.64 4.74
C LYS A 101 20.61 7.16 4.78
N ARG A 102 19.35 7.61 4.76
CA ARG A 102 18.96 9.03 4.69
C ARG A 102 18.59 9.60 6.06
N GLY A 103 18.64 8.79 7.12
CA GLY A 103 18.41 9.25 8.49
C GLY A 103 16.95 9.59 8.80
N TYR A 104 15.97 8.89 8.22
CA TYR A 104 14.56 9.13 8.58
C TYR A 104 14.31 8.97 10.08
N ALA A 105 13.42 9.80 10.63
CA ALA A 105 13.10 9.85 12.06
C ALA A 105 12.62 8.51 12.65
N MET A 106 12.11 7.58 11.83
CA MET A 106 11.73 6.25 12.29
C MET A 106 12.93 5.40 12.75
N TRP A 107 14.13 5.65 12.22
CA TRP A 107 15.36 4.92 12.55
C TRP A 107 16.02 5.35 13.85
N THR A 108 15.51 6.42 14.46
CA THR A 108 15.96 6.96 15.75
C THR A 108 14.80 7.00 16.77
N MET A 109 13.66 6.39 16.42
CA MET A 109 12.46 6.43 17.25
C MET A 109 12.53 5.41 18.39
N PRO A 110 12.24 5.82 19.65
CA PRO A 110 12.14 4.90 20.79
C PRO A 110 11.07 3.81 20.61
N LEU A 111 11.30 2.63 21.20
CA LEU A 111 10.46 1.44 21.01
C LEU A 111 9.00 1.68 21.39
N PHE A 112 8.72 2.42 22.48
CA PHE A 112 7.34 2.69 22.91
C PHE A 112 6.58 3.59 21.90
N LYS A 113 7.26 4.56 21.27
CA LYS A 113 6.67 5.40 20.22
C LYS A 113 6.48 4.61 18.93
N ALA A 114 7.45 3.74 18.61
CA ALA A 114 7.36 2.80 17.50
C ALA A 114 6.14 1.87 17.66
N ILE A 115 5.96 1.26 18.85
CA ILE A 115 4.79 0.42 19.15
C ILE A 115 3.50 1.22 19.03
N GLY A 116 3.42 2.42 19.62
CA GLY A 116 2.22 3.26 19.53
C GLY A 116 1.83 3.60 18.08
N LEU A 117 2.80 4.05 17.28
CA LEU A 117 2.59 4.31 15.85
C LEU A 117 2.17 3.04 15.10
N MET A 118 2.80 1.91 15.42
CA MET A 118 2.49 0.63 14.78
C MET A 118 1.10 0.14 15.11
N SER A 119 0.65 0.26 16.36
CA SER A 119 -0.71 -0.08 16.75
C SER A 119 -1.76 0.74 16.00
N VAL A 120 -1.49 2.03 15.76
CA VAL A 120 -2.36 2.89 14.94
C VAL A 120 -2.37 2.43 13.48
N CYS A 121 -1.21 2.14 12.89
CA CYS A 121 -1.13 1.64 11.51
C CYS A 121 -1.84 0.28 11.35
N VAL A 122 -1.67 -0.64 12.30
CA VAL A 122 -2.35 -1.94 12.32
C VAL A 122 -3.85 -1.74 12.50
N ALA A 123 -4.29 -0.85 13.41
CA ALA A 123 -5.69 -0.53 13.57
C ALA A 123 -6.29 0.05 12.29
N ILE A 124 -5.61 0.97 11.60
CA ILE A 124 -6.06 1.51 10.31
C ILE A 124 -6.14 0.40 9.24
N ALA A 125 -5.12 -0.46 9.15
CA ALA A 125 -5.10 -1.55 8.17
C ALA A 125 -6.21 -2.57 8.44
N VAL A 126 -6.38 -2.98 9.70
CA VAL A 126 -7.45 -3.86 10.14
C VAL A 126 -8.80 -3.20 9.93
N CYS A 127 -8.99 -1.91 10.27
CA CYS A 127 -10.25 -1.22 10.02
C CYS A 127 -10.54 -1.08 8.52
N ALA A 128 -9.55 -0.74 7.68
CA ALA A 128 -9.74 -0.66 6.23
C ALA A 128 -10.08 -2.03 5.60
N GLN A 129 -9.55 -3.12 6.18
CA GLN A 129 -9.77 -4.49 5.71
C GLN A 129 -11.03 -5.13 6.31
N TRP A 130 -11.36 -4.86 7.57
CA TRP A 130 -12.35 -5.59 8.37
C TRP A 130 -13.53 -4.74 8.82
N MET A 131 -13.43 -3.41 8.85
CA MET A 131 -14.60 -2.59 9.18
C MET A 131 -15.43 -2.30 7.93
N TYR A 132 -16.74 -2.44 8.13
CA TYR A 132 -17.88 -2.28 7.25
C TYR A 132 -18.06 -0.91 6.56
N TRP A 133 -17.01 -0.08 6.48
CA TRP A 133 -17.08 1.28 5.91
C TRP A 133 -17.49 1.35 4.44
N MET A 134 -17.46 0.22 3.72
CA MET A 134 -17.86 0.10 2.32
C MET A 134 -19.18 -0.64 2.11
N GLU A 135 -19.78 -1.21 3.15
CA GLU A 135 -21.08 -1.89 3.03
C GLU A 135 -22.24 -0.88 2.97
N ASP A 136 -22.00 0.37 3.33
CA ASP A 136 -23.03 1.40 3.25
C ASP A 136 -23.13 1.97 1.82
N VAL A 137 -23.89 1.22 1.00
CA VAL A 137 -24.20 1.52 -0.41
C VAL A 137 -24.97 2.85 -0.59
N THR A 138 -25.34 3.52 0.50
CA THR A 138 -25.96 4.86 0.49
C THR A 138 -24.94 5.99 0.28
N ASN A 139 -23.64 5.73 0.42
CA ASN A 139 -22.62 6.75 0.20
C ASN A 139 -22.44 7.04 -1.31
N ARG A 140 -23.04 8.15 -1.76
CA ARG A 140 -23.01 8.62 -3.16
C ARG A 140 -21.58 8.78 -3.70
N GLN A 141 -20.62 9.14 -2.85
CA GLN A 141 -19.23 9.30 -3.25
C GLN A 141 -18.57 7.95 -3.55
N LEU A 142 -18.84 6.93 -2.74
CA LEU A 142 -18.32 5.58 -2.97
C LEU A 142 -18.88 4.99 -4.29
N ARG A 143 -20.17 5.20 -4.57
CA ARG A 143 -20.77 4.82 -5.87
C ARG A 143 -20.13 5.53 -7.06
N LEU A 144 -19.90 6.84 -6.94
CA LEU A 144 -19.26 7.64 -7.99
C LEU A 144 -17.82 7.17 -8.23
N MET A 145 -17.07 6.90 -7.16
CA MET A 145 -15.70 6.42 -7.27
C MET A 145 -15.67 5.02 -7.89
N LEU A 146 -16.41 4.04 -7.37
CA LEU A 146 -16.40 2.67 -7.89
C LEU A 146 -17.07 2.52 -9.27
N GLY A 147 -18.02 3.40 -9.61
CA GLY A 147 -18.74 3.38 -10.89
C GLY A 147 -17.94 3.93 -12.06
N THR A 148 -16.95 4.79 -11.79
CA THR A 148 -16.07 5.37 -12.81
C THR A 148 -14.74 4.64 -12.89
N THR A 149 -14.15 4.59 -14.08
CA THR A 149 -12.87 3.89 -14.30
C THR A 149 -11.73 4.54 -13.50
N LEU A 150 -11.65 5.88 -13.52
CA LEU A 150 -10.64 6.64 -12.77
C LEU A 150 -10.85 6.56 -11.25
N GLY A 151 -12.10 6.72 -10.79
CA GLY A 151 -12.41 6.65 -9.37
C GLY A 151 -12.10 5.27 -8.78
N ARG A 152 -12.39 4.20 -9.55
CA ARG A 152 -12.06 2.83 -9.15
C ARG A 152 -10.56 2.63 -9.08
N SER A 153 -9.82 3.03 -10.12
CA SER A 153 -8.36 2.87 -10.13
C SER A 153 -7.72 3.62 -8.97
N PHE A 154 -8.11 4.87 -8.74
CA PHE A 154 -7.58 5.68 -7.65
C PHE A 154 -7.93 5.09 -6.27
N TRP A 155 -9.20 4.79 -6.02
CA TRP A 155 -9.67 4.33 -4.71
C TRP A 155 -9.15 2.94 -4.37
N ALA A 156 -9.25 1.99 -5.30
CA ALA A 156 -8.81 0.61 -5.09
C ALA A 156 -7.29 0.53 -4.88
N SER A 157 -6.50 1.30 -5.62
CA SER A 157 -5.06 1.33 -5.43
C SER A 157 -4.67 2.00 -4.11
N SER A 158 -5.23 3.17 -3.79
CA SER A 158 -4.78 3.98 -2.64
C SER A 158 -5.19 3.40 -1.29
N VAL A 159 -6.44 2.93 -1.19
CA VAL A 159 -7.05 2.56 0.09
C VAL A 159 -6.87 1.08 0.41
N TYR A 160 -6.94 0.23 -0.60
CA TYR A 160 -6.98 -1.21 -0.41
C TYR A 160 -5.60 -1.86 -0.39
N VAL A 161 -4.76 -1.51 -1.37
CA VAL A 161 -3.52 -2.23 -1.64
C VAL A 161 -2.30 -1.43 -1.20
N PHE A 162 -2.27 -0.12 -1.45
CA PHE A 162 -1.12 0.70 -1.11
C PHE A 162 -0.94 0.91 0.39
N GLY A 163 -2.03 1.23 1.11
CA GLY A 163 -1.97 1.42 2.56
C GLY A 163 -1.45 0.17 3.29
N SER A 164 -2.05 -0.99 3.03
CA SER A 164 -1.68 -2.24 3.70
C SER A 164 -0.25 -2.68 3.39
N ALA A 165 0.19 -2.57 2.13
CA ALA A 165 1.56 -2.91 1.73
C ALA A 165 2.62 -2.00 2.35
N VAL A 166 2.39 -0.68 2.32
CA VAL A 166 3.36 0.31 2.81
C VAL A 166 3.46 0.27 4.33
N PHE A 167 2.33 0.15 5.05
CA PHE A 167 2.34 0.00 6.50
C PHE A 167 2.98 -1.32 6.93
N GLY A 168 2.68 -2.43 6.25
CA GLY A 168 3.30 -3.73 6.52
C GLY A 168 4.81 -3.71 6.27
N ALA A 169 5.26 -3.11 5.17
CA ALA A 169 6.68 -2.96 4.86
C ALA A 169 7.40 -2.10 5.91
N GLY A 170 6.79 -0.97 6.29
CA GLY A 170 7.30 -0.10 7.34
C GLY A 170 7.47 -0.84 8.68
N PHE A 171 6.51 -1.71 9.03
CA PHE A 171 6.58 -2.54 10.22
C PHE A 171 7.78 -3.48 10.22
N VAL A 172 7.94 -4.28 9.16
CA VAL A 172 9.03 -5.26 9.06
C VAL A 172 10.39 -4.58 9.18
N VAL A 173 10.52 -3.41 8.54
CA VAL A 173 11.74 -2.63 8.58
C VAL A 173 12.02 -2.06 9.98
N LEU A 174 10.99 -1.58 10.68
CA LEU A 174 11.12 -1.07 12.05
C LEU A 174 11.49 -2.17 13.05
N VAL A 175 10.80 -3.31 13.00
CA VAL A 175 11.05 -4.47 13.88
C VAL A 175 12.44 -5.05 13.62
N SER A 176 12.83 -5.22 12.36
CA SER A 176 14.18 -5.70 12.02
C SER A 176 15.26 -4.71 12.48
N GLY A 177 15.04 -3.40 12.34
CA GLY A 177 15.93 -2.36 12.86
C GLY A 177 16.12 -2.41 14.39
N TRP A 178 15.08 -2.78 15.13
CA TRP A 178 15.12 -2.99 16.58
C TRP A 178 15.83 -4.29 16.97
N ILE A 179 15.44 -5.43 16.37
CA ILE A 179 16.01 -6.76 16.66
C ILE A 179 17.51 -6.81 16.34
N THR A 180 17.92 -6.22 15.22
CA THR A 180 19.34 -6.18 14.82
C THR A 180 20.19 -5.22 15.65
N GLY A 181 19.57 -4.43 16.55
CA GLY A 181 20.26 -3.45 17.39
C GLY A 181 20.68 -2.18 16.67
N TYR A 182 20.35 -2.00 15.38
CA TYR A 182 20.69 -0.81 14.60
C TYR A 182 20.06 0.46 15.19
N ILE A 183 18.75 0.43 15.48
CA ILE A 183 18.03 1.56 16.09
C ILE A 183 18.55 1.86 17.50
N PRO A 184 18.67 0.88 18.43
CA PRO A 184 19.28 1.09 19.74
C PRO A 184 20.68 1.72 19.72
N ARG A 185 21.53 1.38 18.73
CA ARG A 185 22.89 1.95 18.61
C ARG A 185 22.86 3.41 18.19
N ASN A 186 22.08 3.75 17.15
CA ASN A 186 21.97 5.13 16.66
C ASN A 186 21.37 6.08 17.71
N MET A 187 20.44 5.59 18.54
CA MET A 187 19.90 6.39 19.65
C MET A 187 20.95 6.71 20.72
N LYS A 188 21.91 5.81 20.97
CA LYS A 188 23.01 6.05 21.92
C LYS A 188 24.07 7.00 21.36
N GLU A 189 24.31 6.96 20.05
CA GLU A 189 25.27 7.84 19.37
C GLU A 189 24.74 9.27 19.22
N GLY A 190 23.44 9.46 18.97
CA GLY A 190 22.82 10.79 18.88
C GLY A 190 22.57 11.49 20.23
N ALA A 191 22.82 10.81 21.36
CA ALA A 191 22.69 11.37 22.71
C ALA A 191 24.03 11.85 23.31
N ARG A 192 25.12 11.76 22.55
CA ARG A 192 26.45 12.30 22.87
C ARG A 192 26.70 13.58 22.08
#